data_AF-A0A8T4XMU3-F1
#
_entry.id   AF-A0A8T4XMU3-F1
#
_cell.length_a   1.000
_cell.length_b   1.000
_cell.length_c   1.000
_cell.angle_alpha   90.00
_cell.angle_beta   90.00
_cell.angle_gamma   90.00
#
_symmetry.space_group_name_H-M   'P 1'
#
loop_
_entity.id
_entity.type
_entity.pdbx_description
1 polymer ?
#
loop_
_entity_poly.entity_id
_entity_poly.type
_entity_poly.pdbx_seq_one_letter_code
_entity_poly.pdbx_strand_id
1 'polypeptide(L)' 'MPQQVLCDECGEILYQGSELKSPEEIHQMYNGRCPKCGRKLSLIPKKIKVLPAKRGS' A
#
# COMPACT_ATOMS: atom_id res chain seq x y z
N MET A 1 -10.72 7.38 -14.11
CA MET A 1 -10.69 7.37 -12.62
C MET A 1 -9.24 7.29 -12.20
N PRO A 2 -8.72 8.23 -11.38
CA PRO A 2 -7.33 8.21 -10.95
C PRO A 2 -7.10 7.11 -9.90
N GLN A 3 -5.96 6.43 -9.98
CA GLN A 3 -5.47 5.48 -8.99
C GLN A 3 -4.80 6.23 -7.84
N GLN A 4 -5.03 5.77 -6.61
CA GLN A 4 -4.30 6.19 -5.42
C GLN A 4 -3.58 4.99 -4.81
N VAL A 5 -2.33 5.18 -4.42
CA VAL A 5 -1.54 4.19 -3.69
C VAL A 5 -1.10 4.80 -2.37
N LEU A 6 -1.42 4.10 -1.29
CA LEU A 6 -1.21 4.58 0.07
C LEU A 6 -0.19 3.69 0.78
N CYS A 7 0.60 4.29 1.67
CA CYS A 7 1.40 3.55 2.63
C CYS A 7 0.47 2.83 3.59
N ASP A 8 0.58 1.51 3.64
CA ASP A 8 -0.25 0.68 4.51
C ASP A 8 -0.06 0.96 6.02
N GLU A 9 1.07 1.53 6.44
CA GLU A 9 1.32 1.83 7.84
C GLU A 9 0.83 3.22 8.26
N CYS A 10 1.24 4.26 7.55
CA CYS A 10 0.98 5.64 7.95
C CYS A 10 -0.07 6.36 7.09
N GLY A 11 -0.60 5.69 6.06
CA GLY A 11 -1.61 6.24 5.14
C GLY A 11 -1.08 7.28 4.16
N GLU A 12 0.24 7.48 4.06
CA GLU A 12 0.82 8.47 3.15
C GLU A 12 0.53 8.15 1.68
N ILE A 13 0.19 9.17 0.88
CA ILE A 13 -0.05 9.01 -0.55
C ILE A 13 1.29 8.83 -1.25
N LEU A 14 1.56 7.61 -1.70
CA LEU A 14 2.75 7.26 -2.49
C LEU A 14 2.56 7.55 -3.98
N TYR A 15 1.31 7.50 -4.47
CA TYR A 15 1.00 7.86 -5.85
C TYR A 15 -0.45 8.29 -5.97
N GLN A 16 -0.71 9.31 -6.80
CA GLN A 16 -2.05 9.71 -7.20
C GLN A 16 -2.00 10.18 -8.66
N GLY A 17 -2.73 9.51 -9.55
CA GLY A 17 -2.75 9.87 -10.96
C GLY A 17 -3.61 8.95 -11.82
N SER A 18 -3.83 9.34 -13.07
CA SER A 18 -4.63 8.56 -14.03
C SER A 18 -3.82 7.46 -14.73
N GLU A 19 -2.49 7.51 -14.63
CA GLU A 19 -1.60 6.50 -15.19
C GLU A 19 -1.49 5.31 -14.22
N LEU A 20 -1.54 4.09 -14.76
CA LEU A 20 -1.38 2.89 -13.96
C LEU A 20 0.10 2.69 -13.69
N LYS A 21 0.49 2.80 -12.41
CA LYS A 21 1.82 2.42 -11.95
C LYS A 21 1.78 1.10 -11.22
N SER A 22 2.69 0.22 -11.59
CA SER A 22 2.90 -1.04 -10.92
C SER A 22 3.51 -0.82 -9.52
N PRO A 23 3.29 -1.74 -8.55
CA PRO A 23 3.90 -1.66 -7.23
C PRO A 23 5.43 -1.56 -7.27
N GLU A 24 6.07 -2.20 -8.27
CA GLU A 24 7.52 -2.17 -8.49
C GLU A 24 8.02 -0.78 -8.83
N GLU A 25 7.34 -0.07 -9.73
CA GLU A 25 7.66 1.32 -10.07
C GLU A 25 7.55 2.23 -8.85
N ILE A 26 6.45 2.13 -8.10
CA ILE A 26 6.24 2.95 -6.89
C ILE A 26 7.28 2.60 -5.83
N HIS A 27 7.64 1.33 -5.70
CA HIS A 27 8.68 0.89 -4.78
C HIS A 27 10.05 1.47 -5.16
N GLN A 28 10.42 1.46 -6.44
CA GLN A 28 11.68 2.05 -6.92
C GLN A 28 11.70 3.57 -6.77
N MET A 29 10.58 4.27 -7.00
CA MET A 29 10.46 5.72 -6.85
C MET A 29 10.86 6.22 -5.45
N TYR A 30 10.66 5.40 -4.41
CA TYR A 30 11.01 5.74 -3.03
C TYR A 30 12.14 4.88 -2.45
N ASN A 31 12.99 4.26 -3.29
CA ASN A 31 14.09 3.38 -2.88
C ASN A 31 13.65 2.31 -1.86
N GLY A 32 12.43 1.83 -2.03
CA GLY A 32 11.80 0.81 -1.21
C GLY A 32 11.41 1.22 0.20
N ARG A 33 11.34 2.52 0.51
CA ARG A 33 10.91 3.02 1.83
C ARG A 33 9.85 4.11 1.71
N CYS A 34 8.91 4.16 2.65
CA CYS A 34 7.95 5.25 2.73
C CYS A 34 8.70 6.56 3.05
N PRO A 35 8.45 7.66 2.33
CA PRO A 35 9.11 8.95 2.58
C PRO A 35 8.71 9.60 3.91
N LYS A 36 7.55 9.22 4.48
CA LYS A 36 7.03 9.79 5.72
C LYS A 36 7.41 9.00 6.97
N CYS A 37 7.13 7.70 7.01
CA CYS A 37 7.42 6.87 8.18
C CYS A 37 8.74 6.08 8.09
N GLY A 38 9.39 6.06 6.92
CA GLY A 38 10.65 5.33 6.70
C GLY A 38 10.50 3.80 6.59
N ARG A 39 9.28 3.26 6.70
CA ARG A 39 9.04 1.81 6.62
C ARG A 39 9.36 1.25 5.25
N LYS A 40 9.92 0.03 5.23
CA LYS A 40 10.14 -0.71 3.98
C LYS A 40 8.80 -1.00 3.31
N LEU A 41 8.64 -0.53 2.07
CA LEU A 41 7.51 -0.87 1.22
C LEU A 41 7.66 -2.33 0.79
N SER A 42 6.61 -3.14 0.92
CA SER A 42 6.61 -4.54 0.50
C SER A 42 5.89 -4.66 -0.84
N LEU A 43 6.55 -5.29 -1.82
CA LEU A 43 5.91 -5.68 -3.08
C LEU A 43 4.96 -6.87 -2.91
N ILE A 44 5.16 -7.64 -1.84
CA ILE A 44 4.33 -8.80 -1.53
C ILE A 44 3.02 -8.30 -0.92
N PRO A 45 1.86 -8.62 -1.53
CA PRO A 45 0.57 -8.27 -0.95
C PRO A 45 0.42 -8.92 0.43
N LYS A 46 -0.12 -8.18 1.39
CA LYS A 46 -0.35 -8.71 2.73
C LYS A 46 -1.37 -9.85 2.68
N LYS A 47 -1.10 -10.93 3.40
CA LYS A 47 -2.03 -12.06 3.57
C LYS A 47 -3.38 -11.54 4.06
N ILE A 48 -4.42 -11.73 3.27
CA ILE A 48 -5.81 -11.49 3.69
C ILE A 48 -6.20 -12.62 4.63
N LYS A 49 -6.51 -12.30 5.89
CA LYS A 49 -7.07 -13.26 6.84
C LYS A 49 -8.59 -13.20 6.76
N VAL A 50 -9.21 -14.32 6.39
CA VAL A 50 -10.66 -14.50 6.47
C VAL A 50 -10.96 -15.17 7.80
N LEU A 51 -11.56 -14.42 8.73
CA LEU A 51 -12.03 -14.95 10.01
C LEU A 51 -13.56 -15.00 9.99
N PRO A 52 -14.19 -16.03 10.58
CA PRO A 52 -15.64 -16.04 10.73
C PRO A 52 -16.08 -14.80 11.50
N ALA A 53 -17.09 -14.10 10.99
CA ALA A 53 -17.73 -13.01 11.71
C ALA A 53 -18.26 -13.58 13.03
N LYS A 54 -17.80 -13.05 14.16
CA LYS A 54 -18.36 -13.42 15.46
C LYS A 54 -19.85 -13.07 15.40
N ARG A 55 -20.73 -14.09 15.36
CA ARG A 55 -22.13 -13.88 15.70
C ARG A 55 -22.14 -13.42 17.14
N GLY A 56 -22.55 -12.17 17.37
CA GLY A 56 -22.75 -11.64 18.71
C GLY A 56 -23.64 -12.60 19.48
N SER A 57 -23.15 -13.01 20.63
CA SER A 57 -23.86 -13.70 21.71
C SER A 57 -24.98 -12.84 22.28
#